data_AF-A0A6I2VR19-F1
#
_entry.id   AF-A0A6I2VR19-F1
#
_cell.length_a   1.000
_cell.length_b   1.000
_cell.length_c   1.000
_cell.angle_alpha   90.00
_cell.angle_beta   90.00
_cell.angle_gamma   90.00
#
_symmetry.space_group_name_H-M   'P 1'
#
loop_
_entity.id
_entity.type
_entity.pdbx_description
1 polymer ?
#
loop_
_entity_poly.entity_id
_entity_poly.type
_entity_poly.pdbx_seq_one_letter_code
_entity_poly.pdbx_strand_id
1 'polypeptide(L)'
;MPARFTYSRWDGTQTPFSMDADGILDELADDLMYHGDLDSALRRLMREGMTDKDGKRIEGLREMMERIRQRKKELEESGDLGGVYSEIAEALQDVIDEERHAVENAVREAENSGDERRAETARDAAMERNFRLDMMPEDLAGMVRELQSYDFESPEARQRFEELMDKLRQQMMQQVVDQMAEGIQDMSPENMARMKDMMAALNNMIEAREQGEDPHFEEFMEQFGDFFPENPQTLDELLENMAQRMQAMQDFMNSLTPEQRSQLQQLSDQLMEDMDLNWQVQQLGQKLQSMFPQQGPPGQQQGYNFRGETPMDMQQAMDAMREMGQLNEMEAMLQQSRNPAQLAEVDIEKMRDLLGEDAARSMEQLAKIVKQLEDAGLVHRKDGKLELSPRGLRAIGNSALRELFSKLSKDKFGQHRIARDGSGHERTYDSKPYEFGDPFRLDLQRTIRNAISRNGTGTPVRLLPED
;
A
#
# COMPACT_ATOMS: atom_id res chain seq x y z
N MET A 1 -27.77 -16.82 29.82
CA MET A 1 -27.35 -15.82 30.82
C MET A 1 -26.59 -14.73 30.09
N PRO A 2 -26.76 -13.44 30.41
CA PRO A 2 -26.00 -12.37 29.76
C PRO A 2 -24.52 -12.50 30.13
N ALA A 3 -23.64 -12.39 29.14
CA ALA A 3 -22.19 -12.37 29.35
C ALA A 3 -21.85 -11.21 30.29
N ARG A 4 -21.18 -11.51 31.41
CA ARG A 4 -20.65 -10.49 32.32
C ARG A 4 -19.31 -10.02 31.75
N PHE A 5 -19.28 -8.82 31.19
CA PHE A 5 -18.04 -8.17 30.79
C PHE A 5 -17.35 -7.61 32.03
N THR A 6 -16.06 -7.94 32.19
CA THR A 6 -15.24 -7.45 33.29
C THR A 6 -14.23 -6.48 32.70
N TYR A 7 -14.46 -5.17 32.85
CA TYR A 7 -13.53 -4.15 32.43
C TYR A 7 -12.46 -3.96 33.50
N SER A 8 -11.19 -4.10 33.13
CA SER A 8 -10.05 -3.80 34.00
C SER A 8 -9.25 -2.63 33.42
N ARG A 9 -8.54 -1.88 34.27
CA ARG A 9 -7.64 -0.80 33.82
C ARG A 9 -6.43 -1.43 33.15
N TRP A 10 -6.08 -0.92 31.97
CA TRP A 10 -4.89 -1.33 31.23
C TRP A 10 -3.62 -0.97 32.00
N ASP A 11 -2.86 -1.98 32.43
CA ASP A 11 -1.64 -1.84 33.24
C ASP A 11 -0.38 -2.32 32.52
N GLY A 12 -0.46 -2.62 31.24
CA GLY A 12 0.65 -3.08 30.41
C GLY A 12 1.13 -4.51 30.68
N THR A 13 0.57 -5.20 31.69
CA THR A 13 0.89 -6.60 32.00
C THR A 13 -0.12 -7.59 31.40
N GLN A 14 -1.24 -7.08 30.91
CA GLN A 14 -2.28 -7.86 30.23
C GLN A 14 -1.81 -8.19 28.82
N THR A 15 -1.53 -9.46 28.53
CA THR A 15 -1.42 -9.94 27.16
C THR A 15 -2.79 -9.87 26.52
N PRO A 16 -3.03 -8.98 25.54
CA PRO A 16 -4.39 -8.66 25.09
C PRO A 16 -5.06 -9.83 24.36
N PHE A 17 -4.34 -10.93 24.10
CA PHE A 17 -4.76 -12.08 23.32
C PHE A 17 -4.13 -13.39 23.86
N SER A 18 -4.20 -13.68 25.16
CA SER A 18 -3.78 -15.00 25.66
C SER A 18 -4.90 -16.03 25.41
N MET A 19 -4.97 -16.56 24.20
CA MET A 19 -5.78 -17.75 23.97
C MET A 19 -5.08 -18.98 24.56
N ASP A 20 -5.85 -19.80 25.25
CA ASP A 20 -5.39 -21.11 25.70
C ASP A 20 -5.52 -22.11 24.53
N ALA A 21 -4.63 -23.09 24.46
CA ALA A 21 -4.53 -24.00 23.31
C ALA A 21 -5.83 -24.80 23.07
N ASP A 22 -6.60 -25.07 24.14
CA ASP A 22 -7.91 -25.71 24.05
C ASP A 22 -8.96 -24.83 23.34
N GLY A 23 -8.87 -23.50 23.47
CA GLY A 23 -9.77 -22.55 22.79
C GLY A 23 -9.51 -22.47 21.30
N ILE A 24 -8.25 -22.53 20.89
CA ILE A 24 -7.86 -22.61 19.47
C ILE A 24 -8.34 -23.92 18.87
N LEU A 25 -8.19 -25.03 19.61
CA LEU A 25 -8.65 -26.33 19.15
C LEU A 25 -10.18 -26.42 19.04
N ASP A 26 -10.92 -25.77 19.94
CA ASP A 26 -12.39 -25.64 19.86
C ASP A 26 -12.81 -24.95 18.55
N GLU A 27 -12.16 -23.85 18.16
CA GLU A 27 -12.48 -23.13 16.93
C GLU A 27 -12.17 -23.97 15.67
N LEU A 28 -11.08 -24.74 15.72
CA LEU A 28 -10.72 -25.66 14.65
C LEU A 28 -11.59 -26.93 14.61
N ALA A 29 -12.33 -27.23 15.68
CA ALA A 29 -13.03 -28.51 15.86
C ALA A 29 -14.11 -28.72 14.80
N ASP A 30 -14.88 -27.68 14.47
CA ASP A 30 -15.94 -27.76 13.46
C ASP A 30 -15.41 -28.16 12.09
N ASP A 31 -14.30 -27.55 11.68
CA ASP A 31 -13.64 -27.81 10.41
C ASP A 31 -12.93 -29.16 10.40
N LEU A 32 -12.29 -29.52 11.52
CA LEU A 32 -11.66 -30.82 11.71
C LEU A 32 -12.69 -31.96 11.65
N MET A 33 -13.88 -31.77 12.20
CA MET A 33 -14.96 -32.76 12.13
C MET A 33 -15.54 -32.91 10.73
N TYR A 34 -15.59 -31.82 9.96
CA TYR A 34 -16.17 -31.82 8.61
C TYR A 34 -15.18 -32.32 7.54
N HIS A 35 -13.91 -31.94 7.62
CA HIS A 35 -12.89 -32.23 6.60
C HIS A 35 -11.83 -33.26 7.03
N GLY A 36 -11.65 -33.50 8.32
CA GLY A 36 -10.71 -34.51 8.85
C GLY A 36 -9.22 -34.15 8.77
N ASP A 37 -8.87 -32.94 8.33
CA ASP A 37 -7.48 -32.51 8.13
C ASP A 37 -7.16 -31.22 8.90
N LEU A 38 -6.17 -31.30 9.78
CA LEU A 38 -5.72 -30.21 10.64
C LEU A 38 -5.00 -29.12 9.84
N ASP A 39 -4.22 -29.50 8.83
CA ASP A 39 -3.51 -28.52 7.99
C ASP A 39 -4.52 -27.65 7.21
N SER A 40 -5.59 -28.27 6.71
CA SER A 40 -6.68 -27.57 6.03
C SER A 40 -7.44 -26.61 6.97
N ALA A 41 -7.74 -27.06 8.20
CA ALA A 41 -8.41 -26.23 9.21
C ALA A 41 -7.54 -25.03 9.63
N LEU A 42 -6.25 -25.24 9.86
CA LEU A 42 -5.29 -24.18 10.17
C LEU A 42 -5.17 -23.18 9.01
N ARG A 43 -5.08 -23.64 7.76
CA ARG A 43 -5.04 -22.76 6.58
C ARG A 43 -6.29 -21.91 6.45
N ARG A 44 -7.45 -22.47 6.77
CA ARG A 44 -8.70 -21.72 6.77
C ARG A 44 -8.72 -20.67 7.88
N LEU A 45 -8.34 -21.04 9.10
CA LEU A 45 -8.23 -20.11 10.23
C LEU A 45 -7.26 -18.96 9.92
N MET A 46 -6.08 -19.25 9.35
CA MET A 46 -5.14 -18.20 8.95
C MET A 46 -5.73 -17.26 7.90
N ARG A 47 -6.50 -17.80 6.94
CA ARG A 47 -7.12 -17.00 5.88
C ARG A 47 -8.28 -16.14 6.38
N GLU A 48 -9.18 -16.71 7.17
CA GLU A 48 -10.43 -16.09 7.62
C GLU A 48 -10.29 -15.34 8.94
N GLY A 49 -9.22 -15.58 9.69
CA GLY A 49 -9.07 -15.07 11.06
C GLY A 49 -9.94 -15.85 12.03
N MET A 50 -10.00 -15.38 13.27
CA MET A 50 -10.88 -15.95 14.28
C MET A 50 -11.35 -14.90 15.28
N THR A 51 -12.42 -15.19 16.01
CA THR A 51 -12.90 -14.34 17.09
C THR A 51 -12.82 -15.10 18.41
N ASP A 52 -12.16 -14.51 19.40
CA ASP A 52 -12.06 -15.07 20.74
C ASP A 52 -13.43 -15.09 21.45
N LYS A 53 -13.54 -15.90 22.50
CA LYS A 53 -14.68 -15.98 23.43
C LYS A 53 -14.96 -14.62 24.10
N ASP A 54 -13.95 -13.76 24.22
CA ASP A 54 -14.04 -12.38 24.72
C ASP A 54 -14.48 -11.35 23.65
N GLY A 55 -14.77 -11.80 22.42
CA GLY A 55 -15.19 -10.94 21.31
C GLY A 55 -14.04 -10.17 20.64
N LYS A 56 -12.78 -10.53 20.94
CA LYS A 56 -11.60 -9.96 20.30
C LYS A 56 -11.33 -10.67 18.98
N ARG A 57 -11.22 -9.92 17.89
CA ARG A 57 -10.98 -10.46 16.54
C ARG A 57 -9.48 -10.53 16.27
N ILE A 58 -9.01 -11.68 15.82
CA ILE A 58 -7.71 -11.85 15.18
C ILE A 58 -7.97 -11.78 13.68
N GLU A 59 -7.36 -10.79 13.04
CA GLU A 59 -7.50 -10.57 11.61
C GLU A 59 -6.85 -11.71 10.84
N GLY A 60 -7.54 -12.22 9.82
CA GLY A 60 -6.98 -13.20 8.90
C GLY A 60 -6.10 -12.57 7.83
N LEU A 61 -5.32 -13.40 7.14
CA LEU A 61 -4.53 -12.99 5.96
C LEU A 61 -5.40 -12.30 4.91
N ARG A 62 -6.67 -12.70 4.75
CA ARG A 62 -7.58 -12.04 3.80
C ARG A 62 -7.86 -10.58 4.17
N GLU A 63 -8.06 -10.30 5.46
CA GLU A 63 -8.33 -8.95 5.95
C GLU A 63 -7.07 -8.09 5.84
N MET A 64 -5.90 -8.64 6.15
CA MET A 64 -4.62 -7.95 5.96
C MET A 64 -4.37 -7.62 4.49
N MET A 65 -4.67 -8.54 3.59
CA MET A 65 -4.61 -8.30 2.14
C MET A 65 -5.59 -7.21 1.68
N GLU A 66 -6.77 -7.15 2.30
CA GLU A 66 -7.74 -6.08 2.05
C GLU A 66 -7.23 -4.72 2.56
N ARG A 67 -6.61 -4.68 3.74
CA ARG A 67 -5.93 -3.48 4.26
C ARG A 67 -4.79 -3.03 3.36
N ILE A 68 -3.94 -3.94 2.89
CA ILE A 68 -2.86 -3.63 1.93
C ILE A 68 -3.46 -2.98 0.68
N ARG A 69 -4.50 -3.57 0.09
CA ARG A 69 -5.16 -3.00 -1.09
C ARG A 69 -5.76 -1.63 -0.83
N GLN A 70 -6.37 -1.44 0.33
CA GLN A 70 -6.93 -0.15 0.72
C GLN A 70 -5.83 0.90 0.87
N ARG A 71 -4.73 0.55 1.54
CA ARG A 71 -3.58 1.43 1.73
C ARG A 71 -2.91 1.81 0.40
N LYS A 72 -2.73 0.84 -0.49
CA LYS A 72 -2.23 1.05 -1.86
C LYS A 72 -3.11 2.04 -2.62
N LYS A 73 -4.44 1.87 -2.53
CA LYS A 73 -5.40 2.79 -3.15
C LYS A 73 -5.33 4.20 -2.55
N GLU A 74 -5.19 4.32 -1.23
CA GLU A 74 -5.00 5.62 -0.55
C GLU A 74 -3.74 6.34 -1.04
N LEU A 75 -2.63 5.61 -1.23
CA LEU A 75 -1.40 6.17 -1.79
C LEU A 75 -1.60 6.64 -3.24
N GLU A 76 -2.26 5.85 -4.08
CA GLU A 76 -2.59 6.23 -5.47
C GLU A 76 -3.49 7.47 -5.53
N GLU A 77 -4.40 7.65 -4.56
CA GLU A 77 -5.30 8.80 -4.46
C GLU A 77 -4.65 10.01 -3.78
N SER A 78 -3.55 9.84 -3.07
CA SER A 78 -2.96 10.90 -2.23
C SER A 78 -2.34 12.06 -3.01
N GLY A 79 -2.01 11.86 -4.29
CA GLY A 79 -1.51 12.93 -5.14
C GLY A 79 -1.08 12.48 -6.54
N ASP A 80 -0.77 13.45 -7.39
CA ASP A 80 -0.20 13.23 -8.72
C ASP A 80 1.33 13.41 -8.67
N LEU A 81 2.07 12.41 -9.16
CA LEU A 81 3.52 12.45 -9.26
C LEU A 81 4.00 13.49 -10.30
N GLY A 82 3.15 13.88 -11.25
CA GLY A 82 3.45 14.93 -12.23
C GLY A 82 3.53 16.35 -11.65
N GLY A 83 3.07 16.53 -10.40
CA GLY A 83 2.91 17.82 -9.73
C GLY A 83 4.18 18.64 -9.53
N VAL A 84 5.31 17.98 -9.28
CA VAL A 84 6.62 18.63 -9.07
C VAL A 84 6.99 19.52 -10.25
N TYR A 85 6.73 19.04 -11.46
CA TYR A 85 7.06 19.77 -12.68
C TYR A 85 6.09 20.92 -12.93
N SER A 86 4.82 20.77 -12.56
CA SER A 86 3.82 21.83 -12.72
C SER A 86 4.06 23.02 -11.81
N GLU A 87 4.48 22.81 -10.55
CA GLU A 87 4.76 23.94 -9.64
C GLU A 87 5.96 24.78 -10.13
N ILE A 88 7.01 24.11 -10.61
CA ILE A 88 8.20 24.79 -11.14
C ILE A 88 7.86 25.47 -12.47
N ALA A 89 7.07 24.81 -13.33
CA ALA A 89 6.61 25.40 -14.59
C ALA A 89 5.74 26.66 -14.34
N GLU A 90 4.82 26.61 -13.38
CA GLU A 90 3.98 27.75 -12.99
C GLU A 90 4.81 28.90 -12.43
N ALA A 91 5.77 28.62 -11.54
CA ALA A 91 6.66 29.65 -11.01
C ALA A 91 7.59 30.26 -12.08
N LEU A 92 8.01 29.48 -13.07
CA LEU A 92 8.73 30.02 -14.24
C LEU A 92 7.83 30.87 -15.12
N GLN A 93 6.57 30.46 -15.31
CA GLN A 93 5.57 31.23 -16.05
C GLN A 93 5.34 32.60 -15.39
N ASP A 94 5.23 32.65 -14.07
CA ASP A 94 5.10 33.89 -13.30
C ASP A 94 6.29 34.84 -13.52
N VAL A 95 7.51 34.31 -13.62
CA VAL A 95 8.72 35.10 -13.93
C VAL A 95 8.65 35.68 -15.34
N ILE A 96 8.18 34.89 -16.30
CA ILE A 96 8.00 35.33 -17.70
C ILE A 96 6.96 36.43 -17.78
N ASP A 97 5.84 36.29 -17.07
CA ASP A 97 4.77 37.28 -17.05
C ASP A 97 5.24 38.60 -16.41
N GLU A 98 6.03 38.53 -15.33
CA GLU A 98 6.64 39.72 -14.71
C GLU A 98 7.61 40.43 -15.69
N GLU A 99 8.44 39.67 -16.40
CA GLU A 99 9.35 40.23 -17.41
C GLU A 99 8.57 40.91 -18.56
N ARG A 100 7.47 40.30 -19.04
CA ARG A 100 6.60 40.93 -20.04
C ARG A 100 6.03 42.26 -19.53
N HIS A 101 5.58 42.29 -18.29
CA HIS A 101 5.08 43.52 -17.66
C HIS A 101 6.15 44.60 -17.54
N ALA A 102 7.38 44.25 -17.18
CA ALA A 102 8.49 45.19 -17.10
C ALA A 102 8.88 45.75 -18.47
N VAL A 103 8.94 44.91 -19.50
CA VAL A 103 9.20 45.33 -20.88
C VAL A 103 8.12 46.32 -21.36
N GLU A 104 6.85 46.04 -21.08
CA GLU A 104 5.76 46.99 -21.40
C GLU A 104 5.88 48.32 -20.67
N ASN A 105 6.24 48.28 -19.38
CA ASN A 105 6.39 49.49 -18.57
C ASN A 105 7.57 50.34 -19.08
N ALA A 106 8.69 49.73 -19.44
CA ALA A 106 9.84 50.41 -20.03
C ALA A 106 9.46 51.16 -21.33
N VAL A 107 8.64 50.55 -22.18
CA VAL A 107 8.10 51.20 -23.38
C VAL A 107 7.23 52.40 -23.02
N ARG A 108 6.29 52.24 -22.07
CA ARG A 108 5.41 53.34 -21.64
C ARG A 108 6.18 54.50 -21.03
N GLU A 109 7.21 54.23 -20.23
CA GLU A 109 8.08 55.27 -19.67
C GLU A 109 8.87 56.01 -20.75
N ALA A 110 9.40 55.27 -21.73
CA ALA A 110 10.09 55.87 -22.87
C ALA A 110 9.16 56.77 -23.70
N GLU A 111 7.91 56.35 -23.94
CA GLU A 111 6.88 57.14 -24.61
C GLU A 111 6.50 58.41 -23.82
N ASN A 112 6.33 58.27 -22.50
CA ASN A 112 6.00 59.39 -21.61
C ASN A 112 7.15 60.41 -21.47
N SER A 113 8.39 60.03 -21.79
CA SER A 113 9.55 60.93 -21.75
C SER A 113 9.52 62.03 -22.83
N GLY A 114 8.65 61.89 -23.85
CA GLY A 114 8.49 62.87 -24.93
C GLY A 114 9.64 62.90 -25.96
N ASP A 115 10.61 61.99 -25.84
CA ASP A 115 11.74 61.83 -26.77
C ASP A 115 11.43 60.71 -27.78
N GLU A 116 11.08 61.09 -28.99
CA GLU A 116 10.60 60.20 -30.04
C GLU A 116 11.62 59.10 -30.40
N ARG A 117 12.91 59.42 -30.35
CA ARG A 117 13.98 58.45 -30.67
C ARG A 117 14.18 57.43 -29.55
N ARG A 118 13.94 57.83 -28.29
CA ARG A 118 13.97 56.90 -27.14
C ARG A 118 12.77 55.96 -27.18
N ALA A 119 11.58 56.47 -27.50
CA ALA A 119 10.37 55.68 -27.64
C ALA A 119 10.49 54.63 -28.76
N GLU A 120 11.06 55.00 -29.92
CA GLU A 120 11.29 54.08 -31.05
C GLU A 120 12.26 52.96 -30.66
N THR A 121 13.40 53.29 -30.04
CA THR A 121 14.39 52.29 -29.59
C THR A 121 13.81 51.32 -28.55
N ALA A 122 13.01 51.84 -27.61
CA ALA A 122 12.36 51.01 -26.58
C ALA A 122 11.33 50.04 -27.19
N ARG A 123 10.56 50.49 -28.19
CA ARG A 123 9.60 49.62 -28.90
C ARG A 123 10.30 48.52 -29.68
N ASP A 124 11.40 48.83 -30.37
CA ASP A 124 12.17 47.84 -31.12
C ASP A 124 12.77 46.77 -30.19
N ALA A 125 13.36 47.19 -29.06
CA ALA A 125 13.90 46.29 -28.05
C ALA A 125 12.80 45.42 -27.40
N ALA A 126 11.64 46.02 -27.08
CA ALA A 126 10.51 45.30 -26.54
C ALA A 126 9.93 44.28 -27.53
N MET A 127 9.94 44.59 -28.83
CA MET A 127 9.48 43.66 -29.86
C MET A 127 10.39 42.44 -29.96
N GLU A 128 11.70 42.63 -29.94
CA GLU A 128 12.67 41.52 -29.95
C GLU A 128 12.52 40.63 -28.70
N ARG A 129 12.38 41.24 -27.52
CA ARG A 129 12.20 40.51 -26.26
C ARG A 129 10.90 39.72 -26.26
N ASN A 130 9.76 40.35 -26.56
CA ASN A 130 8.47 39.66 -26.62
C ASN A 130 8.50 38.48 -27.61
N PHE A 131 9.17 38.64 -28.75
CA PHE A 131 9.31 37.55 -29.72
C PHE A 131 10.09 36.35 -29.15
N ARG A 132 11.17 36.59 -28.39
CA ARG A 132 11.86 35.51 -27.67
C ARG A 132 10.98 34.87 -26.61
N LEU A 133 10.23 35.69 -25.87
CA LEU A 133 9.32 35.20 -24.84
C LEU A 133 8.17 34.38 -25.43
N ASP A 134 7.72 34.69 -26.65
CA ASP A 134 6.68 33.94 -27.38
C ASP A 134 7.21 32.64 -28.00
N MET A 135 8.52 32.57 -28.29
CA MET A 135 9.19 31.38 -28.83
C MET A 135 9.73 30.43 -27.76
N MET A 136 9.43 30.68 -26.47
CA MET A 136 9.88 29.81 -25.41
C MET A 136 9.34 28.38 -25.57
N PRO A 137 10.18 27.35 -25.33
CA PRO A 137 9.73 25.97 -25.32
C PRO A 137 8.68 25.73 -24.23
N GLU A 138 7.72 24.82 -24.46
CA GLU A 138 6.72 24.44 -23.45
C GLU A 138 7.30 23.46 -22.40
N ASP A 139 8.50 22.94 -22.62
CA ASP A 139 9.18 22.02 -21.69
C ASP A 139 10.03 22.77 -20.64
N LEU A 140 10.02 22.26 -19.41
CA LEU A 140 10.71 22.86 -18.27
C LEU A 140 12.21 23.06 -18.52
N ALA A 141 12.87 22.06 -19.12
CA ALA A 141 14.30 22.08 -19.38
C ALA A 141 14.67 23.16 -20.42
N GLY A 142 13.85 23.30 -21.45
CA GLY A 142 13.94 24.33 -22.48
C GLY A 142 13.74 25.73 -21.90
N MET A 143 12.70 25.93 -21.08
CA MET A 143 12.44 27.21 -20.41
C MET A 143 13.62 27.65 -19.54
N VAL A 144 14.14 26.77 -18.68
CA VAL A 144 15.28 27.09 -17.81
C VAL A 144 16.52 27.45 -18.61
N ARG A 145 16.81 26.71 -19.69
CA ARG A 145 17.99 26.96 -20.54
C ARG A 145 17.90 28.31 -21.25
N GLU A 146 16.73 28.62 -21.81
CA GLU A 146 16.50 29.89 -22.49
C GLU A 146 16.61 31.06 -21.50
N LEU A 147 15.91 30.99 -20.36
CA LEU A 147 15.92 32.01 -19.30
C LEU A 147 17.30 32.21 -18.68
N GLN A 148 18.13 31.17 -18.60
CA GLN A 148 19.50 31.30 -18.10
C GLN A 148 20.40 32.13 -19.03
N SER A 149 20.10 32.14 -20.33
CA SER A 149 20.81 32.93 -21.34
C SER A 149 20.11 34.25 -21.70
N TYR A 150 18.93 34.48 -21.14
CA TYR A 150 18.08 35.63 -21.40
C TYR A 150 18.52 36.87 -20.60
N ASP A 151 18.46 38.04 -21.23
CA ASP A 151 18.84 39.32 -20.62
C ASP A 151 17.60 40.08 -20.13
N PHE A 152 17.26 39.87 -18.86
CA PHE A 152 16.08 40.42 -18.19
C PHE A 152 16.09 41.95 -18.13
N GLU A 153 14.96 42.56 -18.45
CA GLU A 153 14.70 43.98 -18.17
C GLU A 153 14.35 44.21 -16.70
N SER A 154 13.59 43.28 -16.09
CA SER A 154 13.23 43.38 -14.67
C SER A 154 14.31 42.79 -13.76
N PRO A 155 14.87 43.59 -12.83
CA PRO A 155 15.73 43.04 -11.77
C PRO A 155 14.96 42.13 -10.82
N GLU A 156 13.66 42.35 -10.62
CA GLU A 156 12.79 41.50 -9.80
C GLU A 156 12.56 40.11 -10.42
N ALA A 157 12.27 40.05 -11.73
CA ALA A 157 12.10 38.79 -12.46
C ALA A 157 13.38 37.96 -12.43
N ARG A 158 14.54 38.61 -12.66
CA ARG A 158 15.85 37.97 -12.55
C ARG A 158 16.10 37.40 -11.16
N GLN A 159 15.82 38.18 -10.11
CA GLN A 159 16.03 37.72 -8.74
C GLN A 159 15.15 36.50 -8.42
N ARG A 160 13.88 36.51 -8.81
CA ARG A 160 12.98 35.36 -8.62
C ARG A 160 13.45 34.11 -9.36
N PHE A 161 13.95 34.27 -10.58
CA PHE A 161 14.54 33.16 -11.33
C PHE A 161 15.77 32.58 -10.62
N GLU A 162 16.68 33.43 -10.17
CA GLU A 162 17.87 33.02 -9.43
C GLU A 162 17.50 32.30 -8.11
N GLU A 163 16.52 32.82 -7.35
CA GLU A 163 16.00 32.21 -6.12
C GLU A 163 15.37 30.82 -6.39
N LEU A 164 14.60 30.68 -7.46
CA LEU A 164 13.99 29.41 -7.87
C LEU A 164 15.07 28.38 -8.22
N MET A 165 16.08 28.79 -8.99
CA MET A 165 17.21 27.94 -9.35
C MET A 165 18.03 27.52 -8.13
N ASP A 166 18.26 28.42 -7.17
CA ASP A 166 18.97 28.09 -5.95
C ASP A 166 18.17 27.14 -5.05
N LYS A 167 16.85 27.32 -4.95
CA LYS A 167 15.97 26.39 -4.22
C LYS A 167 16.00 24.99 -4.85
N LEU A 168 15.94 24.91 -6.17
CA LEU A 168 16.02 23.64 -6.91
C LEU A 168 17.37 22.95 -6.69
N ARG A 169 18.48 23.70 -6.77
CA ARG A 169 19.83 23.20 -6.48
C ARG A 169 19.96 22.71 -5.05
N GLN A 170 19.44 23.46 -4.08
CA GLN A 170 19.46 23.08 -2.67
C GLN A 170 18.65 21.80 -2.41
N GLN A 171 17.46 21.66 -2.99
CA GLN A 171 16.65 20.44 -2.85
C GLN A 171 17.36 19.23 -3.48
N MET A 172 17.94 19.39 -4.67
CA MET A 172 18.74 18.35 -5.33
C MET A 172 19.98 17.98 -4.50
N MET A 173 20.72 18.97 -3.98
CA MET A 173 21.91 18.71 -3.15
C MET A 173 21.54 18.06 -1.82
N GLN A 174 20.47 18.49 -1.15
CA GLN A 174 20.02 17.90 0.11
C GLN A 174 19.64 16.42 -0.08
N GLN A 175 18.92 16.10 -1.16
CA GLN A 175 18.56 14.72 -1.49
C GLN A 175 19.76 13.86 -1.87
N VAL A 176 20.71 14.41 -2.64
CA VAL A 176 21.97 13.73 -2.97
C VAL A 176 22.78 13.49 -1.70
N VAL A 177 22.84 14.44 -0.76
CA VAL A 177 23.54 14.28 0.52
C VAL A 177 22.88 13.25 1.42
N ASP A 178 21.55 13.21 1.49
CA ASP A 178 20.80 12.25 2.30
C ASP A 178 20.93 10.81 1.76
N GLN A 179 21.07 10.63 0.43
CA GLN A 179 21.44 9.34 -0.18
C GLN A 179 22.96 9.06 -0.15
N MET A 180 23.80 10.09 -0.22
CA MET A 180 25.27 9.98 -0.17
C MET A 180 25.81 9.63 1.22
N ALA A 181 24.99 9.74 2.27
CA ALA A 181 25.36 9.27 3.60
C ALA A 181 25.73 7.77 3.65
N GLU A 182 25.44 7.00 2.60
CA GLU A 182 25.87 5.60 2.45
C GLU A 182 26.77 5.31 1.22
N GLY A 183 27.18 6.30 0.42
CA GLY A 183 28.06 6.03 -0.73
C GLY A 183 28.49 7.28 -1.49
N ILE A 184 29.63 7.88 -1.13
CA ILE A 184 30.14 9.09 -1.79
C ILE A 184 31.07 8.68 -2.94
N GLN A 185 30.78 9.12 -4.18
CA GLN A 185 31.56 10.16 -4.90
C GLN A 185 30.95 10.49 -6.27
N ASP A 186 30.87 11.81 -6.51
CA ASP A 186 30.40 12.53 -7.69
C ASP A 186 30.66 11.90 -9.07
N MET A 187 29.81 12.27 -10.04
CA MET A 187 29.94 11.97 -11.47
C MET A 187 31.20 12.60 -12.11
N SER A 188 32.39 12.11 -11.79
CA SER A 188 33.63 12.43 -12.49
C SER A 188 33.74 11.62 -13.80
N PRO A 189 34.47 12.11 -14.83
CA PRO A 189 34.78 11.33 -16.03
C PRO A 189 35.46 9.97 -15.72
N GLU A 190 36.20 9.91 -14.61
CA GLU A 190 36.86 8.69 -14.11
C GLU A 190 35.84 7.68 -13.53
N ASN A 191 34.79 8.16 -12.87
CA ASN A 191 33.71 7.31 -12.36
C ASN A 191 32.82 6.76 -13.49
N MET A 192 32.63 7.53 -14.58
CA MET A 192 31.98 7.02 -15.79
C MET A 192 32.78 5.90 -16.46
N ALA A 193 34.10 6.05 -16.57
CA ALA A 193 34.97 5.00 -17.09
C ALA A 193 34.92 3.73 -16.21
N ARG A 194 34.99 3.88 -14.88
CA ARG A 194 34.84 2.74 -13.96
C ARG A 194 33.47 2.06 -14.04
N MET A 195 32.39 2.82 -14.23
CA MET A 195 31.06 2.26 -14.40
C MET A 195 30.93 1.46 -15.70
N LYS A 196 31.58 1.93 -16.79
CA LYS A 196 31.68 1.17 -18.05
C LYS A 196 32.45 -0.13 -17.85
N ASP A 197 33.60 -0.08 -17.19
CA ASP A 197 34.41 -1.27 -16.92
C ASP A 197 33.64 -2.29 -16.06
N MET A 198 32.89 -1.80 -15.06
CA MET A 198 32.00 -2.63 -14.23
C MET A 198 30.92 -3.32 -15.07
N MET A 199 30.21 -2.58 -15.93
CA MET A 199 29.13 -3.12 -16.77
C MET A 199 29.65 -4.14 -17.80
N ALA A 200 30.84 -3.92 -18.36
CA ALA A 200 31.51 -4.88 -19.23
C ALA A 200 31.92 -6.15 -18.46
N ALA A 201 32.54 -6.00 -17.29
CA ALA A 201 32.93 -7.12 -16.44
C ALA A 201 31.72 -7.97 -16.04
N LEU A 202 30.63 -7.33 -15.62
CA LEU A 202 29.37 -7.96 -15.28
C LEU A 202 28.76 -8.73 -16.46
N ASN A 203 28.74 -8.15 -17.65
CA ASN A 203 28.25 -8.83 -18.85
C ASN A 203 29.05 -10.10 -19.17
N ASN A 204 30.38 -10.05 -18.98
CA ASN A 204 31.26 -11.21 -19.14
C ASN A 204 31.00 -12.27 -18.05
N MET A 205 30.77 -11.87 -16.80
CA MET A 205 30.44 -12.80 -15.71
C MET A 205 29.13 -13.54 -15.98
N ILE A 206 28.11 -12.84 -16.47
CA ILE A 206 26.82 -13.45 -16.83
C ILE A 206 27.04 -14.46 -17.96
N GLU A 207 27.85 -14.14 -18.97
CA GLU A 207 28.17 -15.04 -20.08
C GLU A 207 28.96 -16.27 -19.63
N ALA A 208 29.96 -16.09 -18.76
CA ALA A 208 30.74 -17.19 -18.18
C ALA A 208 29.81 -18.16 -17.44
N ARG A 209 28.88 -17.62 -16.63
CA ARG A 209 27.86 -18.41 -15.94
C ARG A 209 26.95 -19.18 -16.91
N GLU A 210 26.45 -18.53 -17.96
CA GLU A 210 25.61 -19.19 -18.98
C GLU A 210 26.34 -20.34 -19.70
N GLN A 211 27.67 -20.22 -19.83
CA GLN A 211 28.54 -21.24 -20.39
C GLN A 211 28.93 -22.34 -19.39
N GLY A 212 28.53 -22.20 -18.12
CA GLY A 212 28.88 -23.12 -17.04
C GLY A 212 30.34 -22.98 -16.54
N GLU A 213 30.98 -21.85 -16.84
CA GLU A 213 32.31 -21.48 -16.36
C GLU A 213 32.21 -20.70 -15.03
N ASP A 214 33.33 -20.60 -14.31
CA ASP A 214 33.40 -19.85 -13.06
C ASP A 214 33.35 -18.34 -13.36
N PRO A 215 32.36 -17.60 -12.86
CA PRO A 215 32.23 -16.16 -13.10
C PRO A 215 33.26 -15.30 -12.36
N HIS A 216 34.12 -15.87 -11.48
CA HIS A 216 35.14 -15.11 -10.73
C HIS A 216 34.55 -13.92 -9.93
N PHE A 217 33.42 -14.15 -9.27
CA PHE A 217 32.66 -13.11 -8.54
C PHE A 217 33.48 -12.40 -7.46
N GLU A 218 34.37 -13.11 -6.76
CA GLU A 218 35.24 -12.53 -5.74
C GLU A 218 36.16 -11.44 -6.33
N GLU A 219 36.74 -11.67 -7.51
CA GLU A 219 37.61 -10.71 -8.18
C GLU A 219 36.83 -9.47 -8.66
N PHE A 220 35.57 -9.65 -9.05
CA PHE A 220 34.69 -8.54 -9.40
C PHE A 220 34.36 -7.66 -8.19
N MET A 221 34.05 -8.27 -7.05
CA MET A 221 33.76 -7.54 -5.82
C MET A 221 35.00 -6.82 -5.26
N GLU A 222 36.19 -7.37 -5.42
CA GLU A 222 37.44 -6.67 -5.08
C GLU A 222 37.68 -5.40 -5.92
N GLN A 223 37.22 -5.38 -7.18
CA GLN A 223 37.44 -4.25 -8.10
C GLN A 223 36.31 -3.22 -8.10
N PHE A 224 35.05 -3.67 -7.92
CA PHE A 224 33.86 -2.84 -8.10
C PHE A 224 32.90 -2.85 -6.89
N GLY A 225 33.29 -3.43 -5.75
CA GLY A 225 32.45 -3.51 -4.55
C GLY A 225 31.96 -2.16 -4.05
N ASP A 226 32.71 -1.08 -4.30
CA ASP A 226 32.35 0.29 -3.94
C ASP A 226 30.99 0.77 -4.51
N PHE A 227 30.53 0.18 -5.63
CA PHE A 227 29.25 0.55 -6.28
C PHE A 227 28.03 -0.16 -5.66
N PHE A 228 28.25 -1.16 -4.80
CA PHE A 228 27.20 -2.03 -4.25
C PHE A 228 27.18 -1.96 -2.72
N PRO A 229 26.53 -0.97 -2.11
CA PRO A 229 26.50 -0.80 -0.65
C PRO A 229 25.84 -1.99 0.10
N GLU A 230 25.02 -2.77 -0.61
CA GLU A 230 24.35 -3.98 -0.10
C GLU A 230 25.30 -5.16 0.14
N ASN A 231 26.55 -5.10 -0.34
CA ASN A 231 27.58 -6.14 -0.18
C ASN A 231 27.07 -7.57 -0.49
N PRO A 232 26.63 -7.85 -1.74
CA PRO A 232 26.14 -9.18 -2.11
C PRO A 232 27.23 -10.24 -1.94
N GLN A 233 26.84 -11.41 -1.40
CA GLN A 233 27.78 -12.52 -1.15
C GLN A 233 27.90 -13.46 -2.35
N THR A 234 26.94 -13.41 -3.27
CA THR A 234 26.93 -14.26 -4.46
C THR A 234 26.54 -13.49 -5.71
N LEU A 235 26.94 -14.01 -6.88
CA LEU A 235 26.51 -13.46 -8.16
C LEU A 235 24.97 -13.45 -8.29
N ASP A 236 24.28 -14.46 -7.76
CA ASP A 236 22.82 -14.53 -7.81
C ASP A 236 22.16 -13.39 -7.03
N GLU A 237 22.65 -13.13 -5.81
CA GLU A 237 22.18 -12.02 -4.97
C GLU A 237 22.47 -10.66 -5.62
N LEU A 238 23.66 -10.49 -6.24
CA LEU A 238 23.97 -9.27 -6.98
C LEU A 238 23.02 -9.04 -8.16
N LEU A 239 22.73 -10.10 -8.92
CA LEU A 239 21.83 -10.01 -10.08
C LEU A 239 20.38 -9.75 -9.65
N GLU A 240 19.93 -10.33 -8.54
CA GLU A 240 18.62 -10.07 -7.95
C GLU A 240 18.45 -8.60 -7.54
N ASN A 241 19.43 -8.05 -6.82
CA ASN A 241 19.40 -6.65 -6.40
C ASN A 241 19.37 -5.69 -7.60
N MET A 242 20.15 -5.97 -8.66
CA MET A 242 20.10 -5.16 -9.88
C MET A 242 18.79 -5.31 -10.65
N ALA A 243 18.21 -6.51 -10.70
CA ALA A 243 16.90 -6.71 -11.29
C ALA A 243 15.83 -5.89 -10.56
N GLN A 244 15.86 -5.87 -9.23
CA GLN A 244 14.95 -5.06 -8.41
C GLN A 244 15.11 -3.56 -8.65
N ARG A 245 16.35 -3.06 -8.75
CA ARG A 245 16.62 -1.64 -9.06
C ARG A 245 16.15 -1.24 -10.46
N MET A 246 16.43 -2.06 -11.46
CA MET A 246 15.94 -1.81 -12.83
C MET A 246 14.42 -1.84 -12.89
N GLN A 247 13.77 -2.72 -12.13
CA GLN A 247 12.32 -2.77 -12.04
C GLN A 247 11.75 -1.50 -11.42
N ALA A 248 12.31 -1.02 -10.30
CA ALA A 248 11.88 0.24 -9.69
C ALA A 248 12.02 1.43 -10.67
N MET A 249 13.10 1.47 -11.46
CA MET A 249 13.29 2.47 -12.51
C MET A 249 12.25 2.34 -13.65
N GLN A 250 11.95 1.12 -14.08
CA GLN A 250 10.92 0.87 -15.08
C GLN A 250 9.53 1.24 -14.58
N ASP A 251 9.21 0.94 -13.32
CA ASP A 251 7.94 1.28 -12.69
C ASP A 251 7.79 2.80 -12.58
N PHE A 252 8.85 3.51 -12.20
CA PHE A 252 8.91 4.97 -12.25
C PHE A 252 8.67 5.51 -13.67
N MET A 253 9.40 5.00 -14.67
CA MET A 253 9.19 5.39 -16.07
C MET A 253 7.77 5.09 -16.56
N ASN A 254 7.18 4.00 -16.06
CA ASN A 254 5.81 3.60 -16.36
C ASN A 254 4.76 4.47 -15.66
N SER A 255 5.07 5.05 -14.50
CA SER A 255 4.22 6.03 -13.82
C SER A 255 4.23 7.42 -14.46
N LEU A 256 5.23 7.74 -15.28
CA LEU A 256 5.29 9.00 -16.03
C LEU A 256 4.42 8.95 -17.29
N THR A 257 3.93 10.12 -17.72
CA THR A 257 3.16 10.23 -18.98
C THR A 257 4.02 9.87 -20.19
N PRO A 258 3.42 9.44 -21.32
CA PRO A 258 4.16 9.15 -22.54
C PRO A 258 5.03 10.32 -23.01
N GLU A 259 4.53 11.56 -22.86
CA GLU A 259 5.24 12.79 -23.19
C GLU A 259 6.45 13.00 -22.27
N GLN A 260 6.28 12.91 -20.94
CA GLN A 260 7.37 13.06 -19.96
C GLN A 260 8.44 11.98 -20.13
N ARG A 261 8.04 10.75 -20.42
CA ARG A 261 8.96 9.65 -20.71
C ARG A 261 9.83 9.95 -21.94
N SER A 262 9.23 10.51 -22.99
CA SER A 262 9.97 10.89 -24.19
C SER A 262 10.97 12.04 -23.92
N GLN A 263 10.61 13.00 -23.07
CA GLN A 263 11.48 14.11 -22.68
C GLN A 263 12.66 13.63 -21.83
N LEU A 264 12.43 12.75 -20.86
CA LEU A 264 13.52 12.16 -20.06
C LEU A 264 14.45 11.28 -20.91
N GLN A 265 13.90 10.53 -21.87
CA GLN A 265 14.72 9.76 -22.81
C GLN A 265 15.62 10.68 -23.63
N GLN A 266 15.10 11.79 -24.14
CA GLN A 266 15.92 12.77 -24.88
C GLN A 266 16.99 13.42 -24.00
N LEU A 267 16.66 13.75 -22.75
CA LEU A 267 17.62 14.29 -21.79
C LEU A 267 18.72 13.27 -21.46
N SER A 268 18.35 12.01 -21.23
CA SER A 268 19.29 10.91 -20.97
C SER A 268 20.18 10.64 -22.17
N ASP A 269 19.62 10.58 -23.39
CA ASP A 269 20.36 10.38 -24.64
C ASP A 269 21.34 11.54 -24.90
N GLN A 270 20.99 12.75 -24.46
CA GLN A 270 21.82 13.94 -24.61
C GLN A 270 22.91 14.05 -23.54
N LEU A 271 22.69 13.52 -22.34
CA LEU A 271 23.67 13.50 -21.25
C LEU A 271 24.62 12.29 -21.31
N MET A 272 24.15 11.16 -21.87
CA MET A 272 24.95 9.97 -22.13
C MET A 272 25.46 9.99 -23.58
N GLU A 273 26.48 10.81 -23.85
CA GLU A 273 27.10 10.92 -25.19
C GLU A 273 27.89 9.65 -25.63
N ASP A 274 28.02 8.63 -24.77
CA ASP A 274 28.81 7.42 -25.04
C ASP A 274 27.93 6.26 -25.53
N MET A 275 27.98 5.99 -26.84
CA MET A 275 27.25 4.88 -27.49
C MET A 275 27.59 3.51 -26.90
N ASP A 276 28.81 3.31 -26.38
CA ASP A 276 29.22 2.01 -25.83
C ASP A 276 28.48 1.71 -24.52
N LEU A 277 28.27 2.71 -23.66
CA LEU A 277 27.60 2.52 -22.38
C LEU A 277 26.13 2.12 -22.58
N ASN A 278 25.45 2.81 -23.50
CA ASN A 278 24.06 2.48 -23.85
C ASN A 278 23.92 1.04 -24.33
N TRP A 279 24.86 0.58 -25.17
CA TRP A 279 24.87 -0.81 -25.65
C TRP A 279 25.05 -1.81 -24.50
N GLN A 280 25.98 -1.56 -23.58
CA GLN A 280 26.22 -2.44 -22.42
C GLN A 280 24.99 -2.51 -21.49
N VAL A 281 24.31 -1.38 -21.25
CA VAL A 281 23.08 -1.31 -20.45
C VAL A 281 21.95 -2.09 -21.14
N GLN A 282 21.78 -1.94 -22.44
CA GLN A 282 20.77 -2.68 -23.20
C GLN A 282 21.02 -4.19 -23.16
N GLN A 283 22.27 -4.63 -23.35
CA GLN A 283 22.63 -6.05 -23.29
C GLN A 283 22.38 -6.64 -21.91
N LEU A 284 22.77 -5.93 -20.84
CA LEU A 284 22.53 -6.34 -19.47
C LEU A 284 21.02 -6.43 -19.17
N GLY A 285 20.25 -5.44 -19.59
CA GLY A 285 18.79 -5.41 -19.41
C GLY A 285 18.10 -6.60 -20.06
N GLN A 286 18.49 -6.97 -21.29
CA GLN A 286 17.94 -8.15 -21.98
C GLN A 286 18.30 -9.46 -21.27
N LYS A 287 19.55 -9.61 -20.81
CA LYS A 287 20.01 -10.79 -20.06
C LYS A 287 19.27 -10.94 -18.74
N LEU A 288 19.19 -9.87 -17.94
CA LEU A 288 18.47 -9.86 -16.67
C LEU A 288 16.98 -10.15 -16.86
N GLN A 289 16.33 -9.58 -17.89
CA GLN A 289 14.93 -9.87 -18.20
C GLN A 289 14.70 -11.33 -18.63
N SER A 290 15.69 -11.96 -19.26
CA SER A 290 15.63 -13.39 -19.63
C SER A 290 15.87 -14.34 -18.45
N MET A 291 16.75 -13.96 -17.50
CA MET A 291 17.07 -14.74 -16.30
C MET A 291 16.03 -14.58 -15.19
N PHE A 292 15.47 -13.39 -15.05
CA PHE A 292 14.39 -13.04 -14.15
C PHE A 292 13.17 -12.64 -14.99
N PRO A 293 12.53 -13.60 -15.70
CA PRO A 293 11.28 -13.32 -16.37
C PRO A 293 10.31 -12.84 -15.28
N GLN A 294 9.85 -11.59 -15.42
CA GLN A 294 9.05 -10.88 -14.43
C GLN A 294 8.06 -11.85 -13.77
N GLN A 295 8.14 -12.01 -12.45
CA GLN A 295 7.25 -12.90 -11.68
C GLN A 295 5.80 -12.35 -11.58
N GLY A 296 5.40 -11.48 -12.50
CA GLY A 296 4.04 -10.96 -12.66
C GLY A 296 3.42 -11.49 -13.96
N PRO A 297 2.13 -11.87 -13.98
CA PRO A 297 1.43 -12.21 -15.21
C PRO A 297 1.55 -11.06 -16.24
N PRO A 298 1.79 -11.34 -17.54
CA PRO A 298 1.79 -10.32 -18.58
C PRO A 298 0.48 -9.53 -18.54
N GLY A 299 0.54 -8.22 -18.32
CA GLY A 299 -0.62 -7.34 -18.15
C GLY A 299 -0.95 -6.90 -16.72
N GLN A 300 -0.22 -7.36 -15.71
CA GLN A 300 -0.24 -6.80 -14.33
C GLN A 300 0.98 -5.92 -14.02
N GLN A 301 1.68 -5.43 -15.05
CA GLN A 301 2.60 -4.29 -14.94
C GLN A 301 1.74 -3.04 -14.75
N GLN A 302 1.18 -2.87 -13.55
CA GLN A 302 0.48 -1.66 -13.19
C GLN A 302 1.56 -0.63 -12.89
N GLY A 303 1.95 0.13 -13.93
CA GLY A 303 2.52 1.46 -13.67
C GLY A 303 1.61 2.13 -12.65
N TYR A 304 2.19 2.56 -11.54
CA TYR A 304 1.42 3.11 -10.44
C TYR A 304 0.64 4.29 -10.96
N ASN A 305 -0.69 4.18 -10.95
CA ASN A 305 -1.57 5.23 -11.46
C ASN A 305 -1.90 6.15 -10.30
N PHE A 306 -0.92 6.95 -9.92
CA PHE A 306 -1.14 8.10 -9.05
C PHE A 306 -2.07 9.06 -9.77
N ARG A 307 -3.25 9.28 -9.19
CA ARG A 307 -4.35 10.07 -9.78
C ARG A 307 -4.94 11.05 -8.78
N GLY A 308 -4.18 11.40 -7.74
CA GLY A 308 -4.65 12.38 -6.78
C GLY A 308 -4.82 13.77 -7.42
N GLU A 309 -5.70 14.58 -6.85
CA GLU A 309 -5.95 15.95 -7.31
C GLU A 309 -4.86 16.93 -6.84
N THR A 310 -4.08 16.54 -5.82
CA THR A 310 -3.02 17.38 -5.24
C THR A 310 -1.68 17.03 -5.87
N PRO A 311 -0.93 17.99 -6.43
CA PRO A 311 0.43 17.75 -6.88
C PRO A 311 1.29 17.30 -5.70
N MET A 312 2.02 16.19 -5.83
CA MET A 312 3.03 15.80 -4.85
C MET A 312 4.34 16.51 -5.13
N ASP A 313 5.07 16.86 -4.07
CA ASP A 313 6.48 17.23 -4.19
C ASP A 313 7.35 15.97 -4.44
N MET A 314 8.62 16.17 -4.86
CA MET A 314 9.52 15.07 -5.20
C MET A 314 9.78 14.13 -4.02
N GLN A 315 9.79 14.65 -2.79
CA GLN A 315 10.04 13.84 -1.60
C GLN A 315 8.80 12.99 -1.26
N GLN A 316 7.61 13.59 -1.31
CA GLN A 316 6.33 12.91 -1.14
C GLN A 316 6.12 11.82 -2.19
N ALA A 317 6.44 12.12 -3.45
CA ALA A 317 6.42 11.17 -4.56
C ALA A 317 7.33 9.95 -4.28
N MET A 318 8.56 10.19 -3.84
CA MET A 318 9.52 9.12 -3.53
C MET A 318 9.13 8.31 -2.29
N ASP A 319 8.62 8.97 -1.25
CA ASP A 319 8.14 8.31 -0.03
C ASP A 319 6.91 7.43 -0.34
N ALA A 320 5.96 7.94 -1.15
CA ALA A 320 4.80 7.18 -1.59
C ALA A 320 5.20 5.96 -2.45
N MET A 321 6.17 6.12 -3.36
CA MET A 321 6.72 5.02 -4.15
C MET A 321 7.42 3.97 -3.29
N ARG A 322 8.19 4.39 -2.29
CA ARG A 322 8.85 3.49 -1.34
C ARG A 322 7.83 2.70 -0.53
N GLU A 323 6.82 3.37 0.02
CA GLU A 323 5.74 2.73 0.78
C GLU A 323 4.96 1.74 -0.10
N MET A 324 4.64 2.12 -1.34
CA MET A 324 3.97 1.26 -2.32
C MET A 324 4.79 -0.01 -2.63
N GLY A 325 6.11 0.13 -2.79
CA GLY A 325 7.03 -0.98 -2.97
C GLY A 325 7.01 -1.95 -1.78
N GLN A 326 7.07 -1.42 -0.56
CA GLN A 326 7.02 -2.23 0.67
C GLN A 326 5.69 -2.96 0.83
N LEU A 327 4.57 -2.32 0.48
CA LEU A 327 3.24 -2.95 0.48
C LEU A 327 3.14 -4.08 -0.53
N ASN A 328 3.77 -3.95 -1.71
CA ASN A 328 3.82 -5.02 -2.72
C ASN A 328 4.66 -6.21 -2.27
N GLU A 329 5.83 -5.96 -1.69
CA GLU A 329 6.69 -7.00 -1.12
C GLU A 329 5.92 -7.79 -0.04
N MET A 330 5.25 -7.08 0.87
CA MET A 330 4.42 -7.70 1.89
C MET A 330 3.24 -8.47 1.29
N GLU A 331 2.56 -7.92 0.27
CA GLU A 331 1.49 -8.61 -0.44
C GLU A 331 1.98 -9.95 -1.01
N ALA A 332 3.15 -9.95 -1.67
CA ALA A 332 3.76 -11.15 -2.23
C ALA A 332 4.12 -12.17 -1.14
N MET A 333 4.74 -11.73 -0.04
CA MET A 333 5.09 -12.57 1.09
C MET A 333 3.84 -13.23 1.70
N LEU A 334 2.75 -12.49 1.90
CA LEU A 334 1.50 -13.04 2.44
C LEU A 334 0.79 -13.99 1.47
N GLN A 335 0.89 -13.76 0.16
CA GLN A 335 0.35 -14.69 -0.86
C GLN A 335 1.16 -15.99 -0.94
N GLN A 336 2.47 -15.93 -0.77
CA GLN A 336 3.38 -17.07 -0.78
C GLN A 336 3.33 -17.88 0.51
N SER A 337 3.09 -17.20 1.64
CA SER A 337 3.01 -17.79 2.99
C SER A 337 1.73 -18.61 3.19
N ARG A 338 1.66 -19.76 2.52
CA ARG A 338 0.53 -20.71 2.61
C ARG A 338 0.63 -21.64 3.81
N ASN A 339 1.79 -21.65 4.48
CA ASN A 339 2.07 -22.52 5.61
C ASN A 339 2.36 -21.70 6.87
N PRO A 340 1.94 -22.17 8.06
CA PRO A 340 2.19 -21.47 9.33
C PRO A 340 3.67 -21.22 9.62
N ALA A 341 4.55 -22.12 9.18
CA ALA A 341 6.00 -21.98 9.38
C ALA A 341 6.60 -20.79 8.61
N GLN A 342 6.06 -20.45 7.44
CA GLN A 342 6.51 -19.31 6.63
C GLN A 342 6.02 -17.98 7.21
N LEU A 343 4.89 -17.98 7.92
CA LEU A 343 4.39 -16.78 8.61
C LEU A 343 5.32 -16.32 9.74
N ALA A 344 6.18 -17.20 10.27
CA ALA A 344 7.17 -16.81 11.26
C ALA A 344 8.36 -16.04 10.67
N GLU A 345 8.53 -16.07 9.34
CA GLU A 345 9.58 -15.33 8.61
C GLU A 345 9.11 -13.91 8.25
N VAL A 346 7.83 -13.59 8.43
CA VAL A 346 7.28 -12.26 8.14
C VAL A 346 7.77 -11.23 9.16
N ASP A 347 8.24 -10.09 8.66
CA ASP A 347 8.67 -8.96 9.49
C ASP A 347 7.47 -8.25 10.15
N ILE A 348 7.30 -8.51 11.45
CA ILE A 348 6.21 -7.96 12.25
C ILE A 348 6.39 -6.46 12.51
N GLU A 349 7.63 -5.94 12.50
CA GLU A 349 7.88 -4.51 12.70
C GLU A 349 7.46 -3.73 11.45
N LYS A 350 7.85 -4.16 10.25
CA LYS A 350 7.37 -3.57 8.99
C LYS A 350 5.85 -3.63 8.89
N MET A 351 5.23 -4.72 9.33
CA MET A 351 3.77 -4.82 9.34
C MET A 351 3.11 -3.80 10.27
N ARG A 352 3.72 -3.55 11.44
CA ARG A 352 3.22 -2.54 12.38
C ARG A 352 3.26 -1.15 11.75
N ASP A 353 4.33 -0.83 11.05
CA ASP A 353 4.51 0.49 10.44
C ASP A 353 3.55 0.71 9.26
N LEU A 354 3.33 -0.32 8.43
CA LEU A 354 2.54 -0.21 7.20
C LEU A 354 1.03 -0.45 7.40
N LEU A 355 0.66 -1.42 8.24
CA LEU A 355 -0.75 -1.86 8.41
C LEU A 355 -1.31 -1.59 9.81
N GLY A 356 -0.47 -1.03 10.68
CA GLY A 356 -0.81 -0.69 12.05
C GLY A 356 -0.61 -1.83 13.05
N GLU A 357 -0.70 -1.44 14.32
CA GLU A 357 -0.44 -2.31 15.47
C GLU A 357 -1.38 -3.53 15.56
N ASP A 358 -2.64 -3.41 15.12
CA ASP A 358 -3.61 -4.51 15.19
C ASP A 358 -3.31 -5.64 14.20
N ALA A 359 -2.82 -5.29 13.00
CA ALA A 359 -2.40 -6.27 12.00
C ALA A 359 -1.15 -7.02 12.48
N ALA A 360 -0.16 -6.29 13.01
CA ALA A 360 1.06 -6.87 13.57
C ALA A 360 0.76 -7.83 14.73
N ARG A 361 -0.11 -7.44 15.66
CA ARG A 361 -0.54 -8.32 16.77
C ARG A 361 -1.28 -9.56 16.27
N SER A 362 -2.16 -9.40 15.28
CA SER A 362 -2.89 -10.53 14.69
C SER A 362 -1.95 -11.53 14.04
N MET A 363 -0.95 -11.08 13.28
CA MET A 363 0.07 -11.95 12.70
C MET A 363 0.91 -12.68 13.73
N GLU A 364 1.34 -11.97 14.78
CA GLU A 364 2.12 -12.57 15.85
C GLU A 364 1.33 -13.71 16.53
N GLN A 365 0.01 -13.54 16.71
CA GLN A 365 -0.85 -14.59 17.23
C GLN A 365 -0.97 -15.76 16.25
N LEU A 366 -1.25 -15.49 14.96
CA LEU A 366 -1.36 -16.55 13.94
C LEU A 366 -0.08 -17.39 13.84
N ALA A 367 1.09 -16.76 13.92
CA ALA A 367 2.38 -17.47 13.91
C ALA A 367 2.60 -18.35 15.16
N LYS A 368 2.02 -17.98 16.31
CA LYS A 368 2.16 -18.72 17.58
C LYS A 368 1.18 -19.88 17.73
N ILE A 369 0.08 -19.91 16.97
CA ILE A 369 -0.98 -20.93 17.09
C ILE A 369 -0.43 -22.37 17.05
N VAL A 370 0.39 -22.70 16.06
CA VAL A 370 0.93 -24.07 15.91
C VAL A 370 1.79 -24.44 17.10
N LYS A 371 2.64 -23.51 17.55
CA LYS A 371 3.51 -23.72 18.70
C LYS A 371 2.72 -23.91 19.99
N GLN A 372 1.65 -23.14 20.20
CA GLN A 372 0.76 -23.30 21.37
C GLN A 372 0.04 -24.66 21.37
N LEU A 373 -0.43 -25.13 20.21
CA LEU A 373 -1.06 -26.45 20.08
C LEU A 373 -0.07 -27.60 20.32
N GLU A 374 1.19 -27.45 19.87
CA GLU A 374 2.28 -28.39 20.13
C GLU A 374 2.70 -28.40 21.62
N ASP A 375 2.91 -27.21 22.21
CA ASP A 375 3.32 -27.05 23.63
C ASP A 375 2.26 -27.61 24.59
N ALA A 376 0.97 -27.50 24.24
CA ALA A 376 -0.12 -28.10 25.00
C ALA A 376 -0.26 -29.62 24.79
N GLY A 377 0.52 -30.21 23.89
CA GLY A 377 0.46 -31.62 23.52
C GLY A 377 -0.83 -32.03 22.84
N LEU A 378 -1.53 -31.09 22.19
CA LEU A 378 -2.77 -31.33 21.43
C LEU A 378 -2.48 -31.79 20.01
N VAL A 379 -1.35 -31.34 19.45
CA VAL A 379 -0.87 -31.66 18.11
C VAL A 379 0.56 -32.20 18.21
N HIS A 380 0.96 -33.05 17.26
CA HIS A 380 2.33 -33.53 17.12
C HIS A 380 2.71 -33.60 15.64
N ARG A 381 4.02 -33.49 15.37
CA ARG A 381 4.54 -33.54 14.01
C ARG A 381 4.97 -34.96 13.67
N LYS A 382 4.45 -35.51 12.58
CA LYS A 382 4.78 -36.84 12.09
C LYS A 382 4.97 -36.80 10.57
N ASP A 383 6.11 -37.29 10.09
CA ASP A 383 6.46 -37.33 8.65
C ASP A 383 6.30 -35.96 7.94
N GLY A 384 6.60 -34.86 8.64
CA GLY A 384 6.47 -33.50 8.12
C GLY A 384 5.05 -32.93 8.10
N LYS A 385 4.05 -33.66 8.63
CA LYS A 385 2.65 -33.22 8.74
C LYS A 385 2.23 -33.01 10.19
N LEU A 386 1.27 -32.12 10.42
CA LEU A 386 0.68 -31.89 11.74
C LEU A 386 -0.47 -32.87 11.96
N GLU A 387 -0.37 -33.71 12.99
CA GLU A 387 -1.38 -34.69 13.36
C GLU A 387 -1.91 -34.44 14.78
N LEU A 388 -3.21 -34.69 14.99
CA LEU A 388 -3.81 -34.60 16.32
C LEU A 388 -3.25 -35.67 17.26
N SER A 389 -2.87 -35.26 18.47
CA SER A 389 -2.46 -36.21 19.50
C SER A 389 -3.67 -36.96 20.08
N PRO A 390 -3.47 -38.10 20.80
CA PRO A 390 -4.57 -38.76 21.51
C PRO A 390 -5.28 -37.84 22.52
N ARG A 391 -4.61 -36.81 23.03
CA ARG A 391 -5.21 -35.79 23.90
C ARG A 391 -6.02 -34.80 23.07
N GLY A 392 -5.50 -34.32 21.94
CA GLY A 392 -6.22 -33.45 21.01
C GLY A 392 -7.51 -34.07 20.49
N LEU A 393 -7.46 -35.35 20.09
CA LEU A 393 -8.65 -36.11 19.68
C LEU A 393 -9.72 -36.18 20.77
N ARG A 394 -9.33 -36.38 22.04
CA ARG A 394 -10.26 -36.38 23.17
C ARG A 394 -10.84 -35.00 23.45
N ALA A 395 -10.04 -33.95 23.32
CA ALA A 395 -10.49 -32.57 23.50
C ALA A 395 -11.58 -32.21 22.48
N ILE A 396 -11.33 -32.47 21.18
CA ILE A 396 -12.32 -32.25 20.10
C ILE A 396 -13.60 -33.06 20.36
N GLY A 397 -13.48 -34.34 20.69
CA GLY A 397 -14.65 -35.18 20.96
C GLY A 397 -15.50 -34.67 22.12
N ASN A 398 -14.86 -34.18 23.20
CA ASN A 398 -15.56 -33.59 24.33
C ASN A 398 -16.27 -32.28 23.97
N SER A 399 -15.64 -31.43 23.16
CA SER A 399 -16.21 -30.16 22.70
C SER A 399 -17.38 -30.38 21.76
N ALA A 400 -17.26 -31.29 20.80
CA ALA A 400 -18.34 -31.70 19.90
C ALA A 400 -19.54 -32.26 20.66
N LEU A 401 -19.31 -33.15 21.63
CA LEU A 401 -20.38 -33.67 22.48
C LEU A 401 -21.06 -32.55 23.28
N ARG A 402 -20.27 -31.67 23.90
CA ARG A 402 -20.79 -30.52 24.66
C ARG A 402 -21.64 -29.61 23.78
N GLU A 403 -21.22 -29.35 22.57
CA GLU A 403 -21.95 -28.51 21.62
C GLU A 403 -23.25 -29.18 21.17
N LEU A 404 -23.22 -30.45 20.78
CA LEU A 404 -24.41 -31.24 20.44
C LEU A 404 -25.43 -31.24 21.59
N PHE A 405 -24.99 -31.49 22.82
CA PHE A 405 -25.87 -31.44 23.99
C PHE A 405 -26.37 -30.02 24.30
N SER A 406 -25.56 -28.99 24.04
CA SER A 406 -25.99 -27.60 24.20
C SER A 406 -27.08 -27.21 23.19
N LYS A 407 -26.96 -27.65 21.92
CA LYS A 407 -27.96 -27.47 20.87
C LYS A 407 -29.22 -28.29 21.18
N LEU A 408 -29.08 -29.55 21.63
CA LEU A 408 -30.22 -30.38 22.06
C LEU A 408 -30.96 -29.82 23.28
N SER A 409 -30.24 -29.18 24.21
CA SER A 409 -30.83 -28.60 25.42
C SER A 409 -31.62 -27.32 25.11
N LYS A 410 -31.25 -26.58 24.06
CA LYS A 410 -32.01 -25.42 23.56
C LYS A 410 -33.31 -25.82 22.86
N ASP A 411 -33.39 -27.04 22.32
CA ASP A 411 -34.57 -27.59 21.65
C ASP A 411 -35.60 -28.22 22.61
N LYS A 412 -35.32 -28.23 23.93
CA LYS A 412 -36.28 -28.70 24.93
C LYS A 412 -36.89 -27.51 25.68
N PHE A 413 -38.14 -27.23 25.29
CA PHE A 413 -39.13 -26.31 25.87
C PHE A 413 -39.04 -24.82 25.47
N GLY A 414 -39.85 -24.45 24.46
CA GLY A 414 -40.28 -23.08 24.21
C GLY A 414 -40.76 -22.87 22.77
N GLN A 415 -41.99 -22.39 22.59
CA GLN A 415 -42.55 -22.04 21.28
C GLN A 415 -41.64 -21.02 20.58
N HIS A 416 -41.07 -21.37 19.44
CA HIS A 416 -40.34 -20.42 18.59
C HIS A 416 -41.32 -19.39 18.02
N ARG A 417 -41.20 -18.12 18.41
CA ARG A 417 -41.75 -17.01 17.61
C ARG A 417 -40.92 -16.86 16.35
N ILE A 418 -41.57 -17.03 15.21
CA ILE A 418 -41.00 -16.78 13.89
C ILE A 418 -41.03 -15.26 13.70
N ALA A 419 -39.88 -14.60 13.54
CA ALA A 419 -39.76 -13.14 13.44
C ALA A 419 -39.94 -12.60 12.00
N ARG A 420 -40.54 -13.39 11.10
CA ARG A 420 -40.64 -13.02 9.67
C ARG A 420 -42.02 -13.35 9.13
N ASP A 421 -42.90 -12.37 9.15
CA ASP A 421 -44.14 -12.40 8.37
C ASP A 421 -43.83 -11.93 6.94
N GLY A 422 -44.19 -12.76 5.96
CA GLY A 422 -44.27 -12.35 4.57
C GLY A 422 -45.58 -11.59 4.33
N SER A 423 -45.57 -10.64 3.39
CA SER A 423 -46.75 -9.90 2.96
C SER A 423 -47.72 -10.80 2.16
N GLY A 424 -48.44 -11.66 2.87
CA GLY A 424 -49.53 -12.49 2.35
C GLY A 424 -50.90 -11.97 2.79
N HIS A 425 -51.93 -12.20 1.98
CA HIS A 425 -53.33 -11.86 2.30
C HIS A 425 -54.02 -12.91 3.19
N GLU A 426 -53.27 -13.83 3.77
CA GLU A 426 -53.79 -14.92 4.58
C GLU A 426 -53.74 -14.52 6.06
N ARG A 427 -54.84 -14.75 6.78
CA ARG A 427 -54.98 -14.33 8.18
C ARG A 427 -53.99 -15.10 9.05
N THR A 428 -52.98 -14.42 9.57
CA THR A 428 -52.17 -14.94 10.68
C THR A 428 -52.99 -14.89 11.98
N TYR A 429 -52.89 -15.94 12.80
CA TYR A 429 -53.55 -16.03 14.10
C TYR A 429 -52.80 -15.25 15.20
N ASP A 430 -51.96 -14.29 14.82
CA ASP A 430 -51.19 -13.52 15.77
C ASP A 430 -52.00 -12.31 16.27
N SER A 431 -51.80 -11.95 17.53
CA SER A 431 -52.57 -10.90 18.20
C SER A 431 -51.62 -9.91 18.85
N LYS A 432 -51.79 -8.61 18.57
CA LYS A 432 -51.06 -7.51 19.22
C LYS A 432 -51.99 -6.72 20.16
N PRO A 433 -51.44 -5.96 21.13
CA PRO A 433 -52.20 -4.97 21.89
C PRO A 433 -52.88 -3.96 20.97
N TYR A 434 -54.04 -3.46 21.37
CA TYR A 434 -54.82 -2.53 20.57
C TYR A 434 -54.20 -1.14 20.57
N GLU A 435 -53.97 -0.56 19.39
CA GLU A 435 -53.52 0.81 19.21
C GLU A 435 -54.59 1.67 18.52
N PHE A 436 -54.60 2.97 18.85
CA PHE A 436 -55.58 3.89 18.28
C PHE A 436 -55.40 3.99 16.75
N GLY A 437 -56.44 3.61 16.00
CA GLY A 437 -56.41 3.52 14.54
C GLY A 437 -56.48 2.09 14.01
N ASP A 438 -56.28 1.08 14.87
CA ASP A 438 -56.47 -0.32 14.50
C ASP A 438 -57.96 -0.61 14.24
N PRO A 439 -58.29 -1.44 13.22
CA PRO A 439 -59.65 -1.91 13.01
C PRO A 439 -60.10 -2.75 14.20
N PHE A 440 -61.33 -2.55 14.67
CA PHE A 440 -61.88 -3.20 15.85
C PHE A 440 -62.14 -4.71 15.64
N ARG A 441 -61.05 -5.50 15.68
CA ARG A 441 -61.01 -6.94 15.45
C ARG A 441 -60.27 -7.60 16.61
N LEU A 442 -60.98 -7.82 17.71
CA LEU A 442 -60.43 -8.38 18.93
C LEU A 442 -60.43 -9.91 18.88
N ASP A 443 -59.34 -10.54 19.36
CA ASP A 443 -59.37 -11.94 19.76
C ASP A 443 -60.11 -12.02 21.10
N LEU A 444 -61.43 -12.22 21.02
CA LEU A 444 -62.31 -12.23 22.18
C LEU A 444 -61.86 -13.22 23.26
N GLN A 445 -61.29 -14.36 22.88
CA GLN A 445 -60.85 -15.36 23.84
C GLN A 445 -59.63 -14.88 24.62
N ARG A 446 -58.64 -14.31 23.91
CA ARG A 446 -57.40 -13.84 24.53
C ARG A 446 -57.62 -12.55 25.33
N THR A 447 -58.36 -11.59 24.77
CA THR A 447 -58.70 -10.32 25.44
C THR A 447 -59.52 -10.54 26.71
N ILE A 448 -60.51 -11.43 26.69
CA ILE A 448 -61.29 -11.74 27.91
C ILE A 448 -60.41 -12.48 28.93
N ARG A 449 -59.57 -13.43 28.50
CA ARG A 449 -58.66 -14.14 29.40
C ARG A 449 -57.69 -13.18 30.08
N ASN A 450 -57.08 -12.26 29.34
CA ASN A 450 -56.13 -11.29 29.87
C ASN A 450 -56.83 -10.31 30.84
N ALA A 451 -58.02 -9.82 30.47
CA ALA A 451 -58.81 -8.95 31.34
C ALA A 451 -59.22 -9.64 32.67
N ILE A 452 -59.62 -10.93 32.63
CA ILE A 452 -59.92 -11.72 33.83
C ILE A 452 -58.65 -12.02 34.63
N SER A 453 -57.53 -12.33 33.96
CA SER A 453 -56.25 -12.57 34.62
C SER A 453 -55.75 -11.33 35.36
N ARG A 454 -56.02 -10.13 34.83
CA ARG A 454 -55.63 -8.86 35.45
C ARG A 454 -56.56 -8.46 36.60
N ASN A 455 -57.88 -8.48 36.38
CA ASN A 455 -58.85 -7.91 37.31
C ASN A 455 -59.52 -8.95 38.24
N GLY A 456 -59.23 -10.24 38.07
CA GLY A 456 -59.85 -11.33 38.83
C GLY A 456 -61.26 -11.68 38.34
N THR A 457 -61.90 -12.68 38.95
CA THR A 457 -63.19 -13.27 38.52
C THR A 457 -64.43 -12.42 38.86
N GLY A 458 -64.29 -11.10 39.04
CA GLY A 458 -65.38 -10.19 39.38
C GLY A 458 -66.15 -9.70 38.15
N THR A 459 -67.47 -9.52 38.27
CA THR A 459 -68.31 -8.90 37.24
C THR A 459 -68.65 -7.45 37.62
N PRO A 460 -68.62 -6.48 36.69
CA PRO A 460 -68.32 -6.63 35.25
C PRO A 460 -66.82 -6.61 34.91
N VAL A 461 -66.44 -7.38 33.88
CA VAL A 461 -65.07 -7.43 33.35
C VAL A 461 -64.79 -6.16 32.53
N ARG A 462 -63.77 -5.39 32.92
CA ARG A 462 -63.31 -4.19 32.19
C ARG A 462 -62.17 -4.54 31.24
N LEU A 463 -62.33 -4.20 29.96
CA LEU A 463 -61.31 -4.36 28.92
C LEU A 463 -60.51 -3.07 28.78
N LEU A 464 -59.19 -3.18 28.69
CA LEU A 464 -58.26 -2.12 28.36
C LEU A 464 -57.48 -2.48 27.07
N PRO A 465 -56.86 -1.51 26.38
CA PRO A 465 -56.13 -1.75 25.13
C PRO A 465 -54.98 -2.77 25.21
N GLU A 466 -54.46 -3.00 26.42
CA GLU A 466 -53.40 -3.97 26.71
C GLU A 466 -53.88 -5.43 26.82
N ASP A 467 -55.20 -5.68 26.80
CA ASP A 467 -55.82 -7.00 27.03
C ASP A 467 -55.95 -7.88 25.78
#